data_AF-A0A285KKX3-F1
#
_entry.id   AF-A0A285KKX3-F1
#
_cell.length_a   1.000
_cell.length_b   1.000
_cell.length_c   1.000
_cell.angle_alpha   90.00
_cell.angle_beta   90.00
_cell.angle_gamma   90.00
#
_symmetry.space_group_name_H-M   'P 1'
#
loop_
_entity.id
_entity.type
_entity.pdbx_description
1 polymer ?
#
loop_
_entity_poly.entity_id
_entity_poly.type
_entity_poly.pdbx_seq_one_letter_code
_entity_poly.pdbx_strand_id
1 'polypeptide(L)'
;MQGDLTQLLGQNLLEGRALTTSREYGLTARPGARVYESRESGVEVLVDDFDRVTTVVLHFSGDYGFKPFSGMIPGRGGTIGRRSKLWAALGRPIAGGAEDEWPFPYFVMRAQYAPDGETLLRLVLGR
;
A
#
# COMPACT_ATOMS: atom_id res chain seq x y z
N MET A 1 -0.56 17.10 -6.11
CA MET A 1 -0.20 16.28 -4.92
C MET A 1 -1.01 15.02 -5.04
N GLN A 2 -0.39 13.83 -5.08
CA GLN A 2 -1.14 12.58 -5.19
C GLN A 2 -1.99 12.36 -3.92
N GLY A 3 -3.21 11.84 -4.09
CA GLY A 3 -4.13 11.55 -3.00
C GLY A 3 -3.62 10.48 -2.03
N ASP A 4 -4.20 10.45 -0.83
CA ASP A 4 -3.90 9.46 0.20
C ASP A 4 -4.57 8.11 -0.16
N LEU A 5 -3.76 7.09 -0.44
CA LEU A 5 -4.22 5.76 -0.85
C LEU A 5 -5.04 5.04 0.24
N THR A 6 -4.89 5.39 1.52
CA THR A 6 -5.72 4.80 2.57
C THR A 6 -7.19 5.18 2.45
N GLN A 7 -7.48 6.30 1.78
CA GLN A 7 -8.86 6.74 1.52
C GLN A 7 -9.57 5.88 0.49
N LEU A 8 -8.83 5.06 -0.27
CA LEU A 8 -9.43 4.07 -1.15
C LEU A 8 -10.10 2.94 -0.36
N LEU A 9 -9.59 2.58 0.83
CA LEU A 9 -10.06 1.42 1.58
C LEU A 9 -11.56 1.49 1.89
N GLY A 10 -12.29 0.47 1.42
CA GLY A 10 -13.74 0.33 1.53
C GLY A 10 -14.56 1.20 0.58
N GLN A 11 -13.92 1.99 -0.29
CA GLN A 11 -14.60 2.76 -1.34
C GLN A 11 -14.75 1.93 -2.61
N ASN A 12 -15.78 2.23 -3.40
CA ASN A 12 -15.89 1.72 -4.77
C ASN A 12 -14.93 2.49 -5.68
N LEU A 13 -14.04 1.77 -6.37
CA LEU A 13 -12.94 2.33 -7.15
C LEU A 13 -13.42 3.13 -8.38
N LEU A 14 -14.66 2.90 -8.81
CA LEU A 14 -15.29 3.53 -9.97
C LEU A 14 -16.04 4.83 -9.64
N GLU A 15 -16.07 5.25 -8.36
CA GLU A 15 -16.90 6.35 -7.90
C GLU A 15 -16.13 7.48 -7.22
N GLY A 16 -16.65 8.70 -7.40
CA GLY A 16 -16.30 9.89 -6.62
C GLY A 16 -14.79 10.13 -6.48
N ARG A 17 -14.35 10.20 -5.22
CA ARG A 17 -12.95 10.50 -4.86
C ARG A 17 -12.01 9.34 -5.18
N ALA A 18 -12.48 8.10 -5.06
CA ALA A 18 -11.66 6.92 -5.33
C ALA A 18 -11.29 6.82 -6.80
N LEU A 19 -12.21 7.18 -7.71
CA LEU A 19 -11.92 7.28 -9.14
C LEU A 19 -10.83 8.33 -9.44
N THR A 20 -10.90 9.51 -8.80
CA THR A 20 -9.89 10.56 -8.96
C THR A 20 -8.52 10.09 -8.50
N THR A 21 -8.42 9.54 -7.29
CA THR A 21 -7.16 8.99 -6.77
C THR A 21 -6.64 7.85 -7.64
N SER A 22 -7.50 6.97 -8.13
CA SER A 22 -7.09 5.89 -9.04
C SER A 22 -6.48 6.41 -10.34
N ARG A 23 -7.03 7.49 -10.89
CA ARG A 23 -6.46 8.18 -12.07
C ARG A 23 -5.12 8.86 -11.76
N GLU A 24 -4.98 9.49 -10.60
CA GLU A 24 -3.73 10.15 -10.18
C GLU A 24 -2.56 9.17 -10.05
N TYR A 25 -2.84 7.93 -9.62
CA TYR A 25 -1.84 6.86 -9.54
C TYR A 25 -1.69 6.07 -10.84
N GLY A 26 -2.53 6.32 -11.85
CA GLY A 26 -2.53 5.60 -13.12
C GLY A 26 -2.95 4.13 -12.96
N LEU A 27 -3.85 3.84 -12.02
CA LEU A 27 -4.34 2.48 -11.78
C LEU A 27 -5.14 1.97 -12.99
N THR A 28 -4.80 0.77 -13.44
CA THR A 28 -5.48 0.08 -14.54
C THR A 28 -5.94 -1.30 -14.09
N ALA A 29 -7.13 -1.70 -14.51
CA ALA A 29 -7.64 -3.03 -14.21
C ALA A 29 -6.77 -4.10 -14.90
N ARG A 30 -6.35 -5.11 -14.14
CA ARG A 30 -5.69 -6.29 -14.70
C ARG A 30 -6.77 -7.19 -15.33
N PRO A 31 -6.71 -7.48 -16.64
CA PRO A 31 -7.74 -8.28 -17.31
C PRO A 31 -7.96 -9.64 -16.63
N GLY A 32 -9.22 -9.95 -16.32
CA GLY A 32 -9.61 -11.21 -15.68
C GLY A 32 -9.26 -11.32 -14.19
N ALA A 33 -8.82 -10.24 -13.54
CA ALA A 33 -8.51 -10.21 -12.12
C ALA A 33 -9.24 -9.06 -11.39
N ARG A 34 -9.49 -9.23 -10.09
CA ARG A 34 -10.04 -8.19 -9.20
C ARG A 34 -8.93 -7.31 -8.63
N VAL A 35 -8.06 -6.85 -9.52
CA VAL A 35 -6.85 -6.13 -9.18
C VAL A 35 -6.72 -4.95 -10.12
N TYR A 36 -6.49 -3.77 -9.53
CA TYR A 36 -6.11 -2.56 -10.23
C TYR A 36 -4.66 -2.26 -9.86
N GLU A 37 -3.81 -2.04 -10.86
CA GLU A 37 -2.38 -1.83 -10.62
C GLU A 37 -1.81 -0.68 -11.44
N SER A 38 -0.77 -0.08 -10.88
CA SER A 38 0.13 0.82 -11.57
C SER A 38 1.55 0.42 -11.23
N ARG A 39 2.18 -0.29 -12.17
CA ARG A 39 3.59 -0.71 -12.05
C ARG A 39 4.52 0.47 -11.95
N GLU A 40 4.24 1.54 -12.68
CA GLU A 40 5.04 2.77 -12.67
C GLU A 40 4.99 3.50 -11.32
N SER A 41 3.84 3.43 -10.63
CA SER A 41 3.67 4.05 -9.31
C SER A 41 4.04 3.12 -8.15
N GLY A 42 4.25 1.83 -8.38
CA GLY A 42 4.48 0.87 -7.30
C GLY A 42 3.22 0.57 -6.47
N VAL A 43 2.03 0.64 -7.07
CA VAL A 43 0.75 0.50 -6.35
C VAL A 43 -0.09 -0.60 -6.95
N GLU A 44 -0.63 -1.45 -6.10
CA GLU A 44 -1.60 -2.49 -6.44
C GLU A 44 -2.79 -2.41 -5.49
N VAL A 45 -3.99 -2.61 -6.01
CA VAL A 45 -5.25 -2.46 -5.28
C VAL A 45 -6.12 -3.67 -5.56
N LEU A 46 -6.53 -4.36 -4.50
CA LEU A 46 -7.45 -5.49 -4.59
C LEU A 46 -8.85 -5.01 -4.26
N VAL A 47 -9.83 -5.53 -5.00
CA VAL A 47 -11.25 -5.23 -4.80
C VAL A 47 -12.08 -6.50 -4.57
N ASP A 48 -13.25 -6.35 -3.95
CA ASP A 48 -14.24 -7.41 -3.80
C ASP A 48 -15.12 -7.59 -5.06
N ASP A 49 -16.17 -8.42 -4.95
CA ASP A 49 -17.19 -8.65 -6.00
C ASP A 49 -17.94 -7.38 -6.45
N PHE A 50 -17.89 -6.30 -5.67
CA PHE A 50 -18.63 -5.05 -5.89
C PHE A 50 -17.70 -3.86 -6.16
N ASP A 51 -16.48 -4.13 -6.63
CA ASP A 51 -15.43 -3.14 -6.90
C ASP A 51 -15.04 -2.28 -5.67
N ARG A 52 -15.30 -2.77 -4.45
CA ARG A 52 -14.87 -2.09 -3.23
C ARG A 52 -13.46 -2.51 -2.88
N VAL A 53 -12.61 -1.52 -2.62
CA VAL A 53 -11.21 -1.72 -2.26
C VAL A 53 -11.12 -2.43 -0.92
N THR A 54 -10.51 -3.60 -0.90
CA THR A 54 -10.26 -4.38 0.33
C THR A 54 -8.82 -4.24 0.80
N THR A 55 -7.89 -4.05 -0.13
CA THR A 55 -6.46 -4.00 0.17
C THR A 55 -5.73 -3.08 -0.80
N VAL A 56 -4.77 -2.32 -0.28
CA VAL A 56 -3.79 -1.58 -1.08
C VAL A 56 -2.41 -2.11 -0.75
N VAL A 57 -1.63 -2.45 -1.77
CA VAL A 57 -0.24 -2.88 -1.66
C VAL A 57 0.66 -1.81 -2.26
N LEU A 58 1.64 -1.36 -1.48
CA LEU A 58 2.69 -0.45 -1.90
C LEU A 58 3.98 -1.25 -2.06
N HIS A 59 4.53 -1.28 -3.27
CA HIS A 59 5.72 -2.04 -3.63
C HIS A 59 6.96 -1.14 -3.50
N PHE A 60 7.92 -1.49 -2.65
CA PHE A 60 9.16 -0.74 -2.42
C PHE A 60 10.40 -1.41 -3.05
N SER A 61 10.22 -2.62 -3.60
CA SER A 61 11.20 -3.30 -4.42
C SER A 61 10.78 -3.34 -5.89
N GLY A 62 11.72 -3.63 -6.78
CA GLY A 62 11.47 -3.80 -8.22
C GLY A 62 10.80 -5.14 -8.57
N ASP A 63 10.14 -5.77 -7.61
CA ASP A 63 9.56 -7.10 -7.75
C ASP A 63 8.32 -7.09 -8.63
N TYR A 64 8.08 -8.22 -9.31
CA TYR A 64 6.94 -8.41 -10.23
C TYR A 64 6.78 -7.32 -11.32
N GLY A 65 7.85 -6.57 -11.61
CA GLY A 65 7.86 -5.50 -12.60
C GLY A 65 7.28 -4.17 -12.11
N PHE A 66 7.07 -3.99 -10.81
CA PHE A 66 6.75 -2.70 -10.22
C PHE A 66 8.02 -1.83 -10.09
N LYS A 67 7.86 -0.52 -10.22
CA LYS A 67 8.84 0.45 -9.74
C LYS A 67 8.63 0.68 -8.25
N PRO A 68 9.71 0.99 -7.48
CA PRO A 68 9.57 1.34 -6.08
C PRO A 68 8.62 2.54 -5.89
N PHE A 69 7.66 2.38 -4.98
CA PHE A 69 6.75 3.42 -4.53
C PHE A 69 7.55 4.56 -3.92
N SER A 70 7.37 5.76 -4.47
CA SER A 70 8.09 6.97 -4.05
C SER A 70 7.20 7.96 -3.26
N GLY A 71 5.94 7.58 -2.99
CA GLY A 71 4.99 8.42 -2.26
C GLY A 71 5.19 8.39 -0.75
N MET A 72 4.34 9.13 -0.04
CA MET A 72 4.34 9.13 1.42
C MET A 72 3.65 7.86 1.95
N ILE A 73 4.34 7.14 2.83
CA ILE A 73 3.83 6.03 3.61
C ILE A 73 2.74 6.57 4.56
N PRO A 74 1.54 5.97 4.55
CA PRO A 74 0.45 6.37 5.43
C PRO A 74 0.80 6.28 6.92
N GLY A 75 -0.05 6.87 7.77
CA GLY A 75 0.20 6.84 9.21
C GLY A 75 1.40 7.67 9.68
N ARG A 76 1.90 8.57 8.81
CA ARG A 76 3.12 9.39 9.01
C ARG A 76 4.43 8.60 8.92
N GLY A 77 4.44 7.49 8.18
CA GLY A 77 5.63 6.66 7.97
C GLY A 77 6.71 7.25 7.04
N GLY A 78 6.54 8.45 6.49
CA GLY A 78 7.55 9.10 5.64
C GLY A 78 7.73 8.44 4.27
N THR A 79 8.92 8.46 3.68
CA THR A 79 9.23 7.84 2.36
C THR A 79 10.19 6.65 2.51
N ILE A 80 10.00 5.87 3.57
CA ILE A 80 11.04 5.04 4.17
C ILE A 80 11.13 3.64 3.54
N GLY A 81 12.30 3.26 3.02
CA GLY A 81 12.58 1.90 2.53
C GLY A 81 13.23 0.95 3.54
N ARG A 82 13.23 1.26 4.85
CA ARG A 82 13.93 0.47 5.89
C ARG A 82 13.11 0.27 7.17
N ARG A 83 13.22 -0.91 7.79
CA ARG A 83 12.52 -1.32 9.03
C ARG A 83 12.85 -0.43 10.22
N SER A 84 14.14 -0.24 10.52
CA SER A 84 14.57 0.61 11.64
C SER A 84 13.97 2.03 11.58
N LYS A 85 13.90 2.58 10.36
CA LYS A 85 13.33 3.90 10.10
C LYS A 85 11.79 3.90 10.22
N LEU A 86 11.11 2.85 9.76
CA LEU A 86 9.67 2.69 9.96
C LEU A 86 9.32 2.64 11.46
N TRP A 87 10.09 1.89 12.24
CA TRP A 87 9.91 1.82 13.70
C TRP A 87 10.13 3.16 14.38
N ALA A 88 11.11 3.94 13.93
CA ALA A 88 11.32 5.28 14.44
C ALA A 88 10.15 6.23 14.12
N ALA A 89 9.50 6.06 12.97
CA ALA A 89 8.39 6.91 12.53
C ALA A 89 7.04 6.49 13.14
N LEU A 90 6.75 5.18 13.19
CA LEU A 90 5.45 4.62 13.57
C LEU A 90 5.41 4.07 15.00
N GLY A 91 6.57 3.98 15.67
CA GLY A 91 6.71 3.22 16.90
C GLY A 91 6.90 1.73 16.66
N ARG A 92 6.96 0.94 17.72
CA ARG A 92 7.10 -0.52 17.61
C ARG A 92 5.80 -1.17 17.11
N PRO A 93 5.88 -2.18 16.24
CA PRO A 93 4.70 -2.89 15.77
C PRO A 93 4.09 -3.75 16.90
N ILE A 94 2.79 -4.06 16.77
CA ILE A 94 2.08 -4.91 17.74
C ILE A 94 2.37 -6.41 17.53
N ALA A 95 2.72 -6.78 16.31
CA ALA A 95 3.21 -8.10 15.92
C ALA A 95 4.46 -7.90 15.08
N GLY A 96 5.49 -8.70 15.32
CA GLY A 96 6.75 -8.58 14.60
C GLY A 96 7.39 -9.94 14.35
N GLY A 97 8.18 -10.01 13.28
CA GLY A 97 8.85 -11.23 12.84
C GLY A 97 9.20 -11.13 11.37
N ALA A 98 8.63 -12.03 10.56
CA ALA A 98 8.67 -11.97 9.10
C ALA A 98 7.85 -10.80 8.53
N GLU A 99 6.84 -10.35 9.27
CA GLU A 99 6.02 -9.19 8.95
C GLU A 99 5.81 -8.36 10.23
N ASP A 100 5.85 -7.04 10.08
CA ASP A 100 5.52 -6.11 11.18
C ASP A 100 4.12 -5.51 10.97
N GLU A 101 3.34 -5.40 12.04
CA GLU A 101 1.96 -4.90 11.99
C GLU A 101 1.74 -3.66 12.86
N TRP A 102 1.07 -2.64 12.30
CA TRP A 102 0.59 -1.44 13.02
C TRP A 102 -0.91 -1.23 12.79
N PRO A 103 -1.73 -1.22 13.85
CA PRO A 103 -3.13 -0.83 13.75
C PRO A 103 -3.27 0.69 13.72
N PHE A 104 -4.03 1.20 12.76
CA PHE A 104 -4.49 2.58 12.70
C PHE A 104 -6.02 2.62 12.86
N PRO A 105 -6.62 3.78 13.18
CA PRO A 105 -8.06 3.86 13.43
C PRO A 105 -8.96 3.37 12.28
N TYR A 106 -8.45 3.37 11.04
CA TYR A 106 -9.25 3.06 9.84
C TYR A 106 -8.66 1.97 8.96
N PHE A 107 -7.49 1.44 9.31
CA PHE A 107 -6.79 0.41 8.55
C PHE A 107 -5.70 -0.25 9.40
N VAL A 108 -5.24 -1.42 8.98
CA VAL A 108 -4.05 -2.09 9.49
C VAL A 108 -2.95 -2.00 8.43
N MET A 109 -1.75 -1.63 8.85
CA MET A 109 -0.56 -1.65 8.02
C MET A 109 0.30 -2.86 8.36
N ARG A 110 0.65 -3.64 7.36
CA ARG A 110 1.59 -4.77 7.45
C ARG A 110 2.80 -4.51 6.58
N ALA A 111 4.00 -4.68 7.12
CA ALA A 111 5.25 -4.44 6.41
C ALA A 111 6.04 -5.73 6.23
N GLN A 112 6.37 -6.01 4.97
CA GLN A 112 7.16 -7.18 4.57
C GLN A 112 8.58 -6.74 4.24
N TYR A 113 9.56 -7.49 4.73
CA TYR A 113 10.98 -7.16 4.60
C TYR A 113 11.74 -8.24 3.82
N ALA A 114 12.89 -7.85 3.27
CA ALA A 114 13.82 -8.77 2.65
C ALA A 114 14.45 -9.71 3.70
N PRO A 115 15.16 -10.78 3.29
CA PRO A 115 15.83 -11.69 4.23
C PRO A 115 16.87 -11.02 5.14
N ASP A 116 17.34 -9.82 4.79
CA ASP A 116 18.19 -8.99 5.66
C ASP A 116 17.45 -8.43 6.89
N GLY A 117 16.12 -8.57 6.93
CA GLY A 117 15.26 -8.11 8.01
C GLY A 117 15.13 -6.60 8.11
N GLU A 118 15.66 -5.84 7.16
CA GLU A 118 15.77 -4.38 7.21
C GLU A 118 15.21 -3.71 5.96
N THR A 119 15.46 -4.24 4.77
CA THR A 119 14.99 -3.64 3.51
C THR A 119 13.49 -3.86 3.35
N LEU A 120 12.72 -2.78 3.23
CA LEU A 120 11.27 -2.84 3.02
C LEU A 120 10.97 -3.31 1.60
N LEU A 121 10.20 -4.39 1.47
CA LEU A 121 9.72 -4.90 0.19
C LEU A 121 8.32 -4.38 -0.12
N ARG A 122 7.39 -4.51 0.83
CA ARG A 122 5.99 -4.12 0.62
C ARG A 122 5.34 -3.59 1.88
N LEU A 123 4.36 -2.71 1.69
CA LEU A 123 3.36 -2.40 2.69
C LEU A 123 1.99 -2.86 2.20
N VAL A 124 1.29 -3.61 3.03
CA VAL A 124 -0.08 -4.06 2.80
C VAL A 124 -0.99 -3.28 3.74
N LEU A 125 -1.94 -2.54 3.17
CA LEU A 125 -2.92 -1.74 3.88
C LEU A 125 -4.27 -2.42 3.71
N GLY A 126 -4.88 -2.87 4.80
CA GLY A 126 -6.19 -3.51 4.81
C GLY A 126 -7.12 -2.88 5.83
N ARG A 127 -8.43 -3.16 5.73
CA ARG A 127 -9.35 -2.91 6.83
C ARG A 127 -9.36 -4.04 7.85
#